data_AF-A0AAE0IZ10-F1
#
_entry.id   AF-A0AAE0IZ10-F1
#
_cell.length_a   1.000
_cell.length_b   1.000
_cell.length_c   1.000
_cell.angle_alpha   90.00
_cell.angle_beta   90.00
_cell.angle_gamma   90.00
#
_symmetry.space_group_name_H-M   'P 1'
#
loop_
_entity.id
_entity.type
_entity.pdbx_description
1 polymer ?
#
loop_
_entity_poly.entity_id
_entity_poly.type
_entity_poly.pdbx_seq_one_letter_code
_entity_poly.pdbx_strand_id
1 'polypeptide(L)'
;AVWAIRYLDRTTEESRSSADRPTPDYIRLHDLSRHAIHVSETLELATNTIDAILAHRSRVASLPATGAGLQDAEASVGNRLPFYQDMLRSLRLRYASNRDRLQNEIELAFNIVALYDARISLDIGRAAQADGAAMRTIAFVTLAFLPATFVCAIFSMSFFNYDASSALWLVSPDFWRYWAVAVPVTVCTALLWLAW
;
A
#
# COMPACT_ATOMS: atom_id res chain seq x y z
N ALA A 1 1.90 -12.07 28.64
CA ALA A 1 2.25 -12.39 27.23
C ALA A 1 1.05 -12.88 26.43
N VAL A 2 0.48 -14.06 26.70
CA VAL A 2 -0.62 -14.68 25.91
C VAL A 2 -1.87 -13.78 25.77
N TRP A 3 -2.24 -13.07 26.83
CA TRP A 3 -3.40 -12.17 26.84
C TRP A 3 -3.14 -10.79 26.23
N ALA A 4 -1.87 -10.40 26.06
CA ALA A 4 -1.52 -9.06 25.58
C ALA A 4 -1.84 -8.86 24.10
N ILE A 5 -1.77 -9.93 23.31
CA ILE A 5 -2.11 -9.93 21.88
C ILE A 5 -3.60 -9.57 21.68
N ARG A 6 -4.48 -10.04 22.58
CA ARG A 6 -5.92 -9.75 22.53
C ARG A 6 -6.25 -8.26 22.75
N TYR A 7 -5.48 -7.56 23.58
CA TYR A 7 -5.71 -6.14 23.84
C TYR A 7 -5.22 -5.25 22.70
N LEU A 8 -4.23 -5.71 21.92
CA LEU A 8 -3.70 -4.99 20.77
C LEU A 8 -4.67 -5.00 19.59
N ASP A 9 -5.32 -6.14 19.34
CA ASP A 9 -6.37 -6.32 18.32
C ASP A 9 -7.44 -5.22 18.45
N ARG A 10 -7.94 -5.00 19.68
CA ARG A 10 -8.94 -3.96 19.98
C ARG A 10 -8.46 -2.52 19.72
N THR A 11 -7.23 -2.19 20.10
CA THR A 11 -6.68 -0.83 19.85
C THR A 11 -6.41 -0.57 18.37
N THR A 12 -6.08 -1.62 17.62
CA THR A 12 -5.83 -1.56 16.17
C THR A 12 -7.15 -1.53 15.40
N GLU A 13 -8.21 -2.09 15.97
CA GLU A 13 -9.56 -2.07 15.42
C GLU A 13 -10.26 -0.72 15.65
N GLU A 14 -10.07 -0.11 16.83
CA GLU A 14 -10.62 1.22 17.17
C GLU A 14 -10.00 2.35 16.31
N SER A 15 -8.72 2.23 15.91
CA SER A 15 -8.04 3.20 15.04
C SER A 15 -8.49 3.15 13.56
N ARG A 16 -9.25 2.11 13.15
CA ARG A 16 -9.79 1.99 11.78
C ARG A 16 -10.99 2.91 11.50
N SER A 17 -11.56 3.56 12.51
CA SER A 17 -12.78 4.37 12.36
C SER A 17 -12.56 5.78 11.80
N SER A 18 -11.31 6.25 11.71
CA SER A 18 -10.98 7.55 11.13
C SER A 18 -10.81 7.46 9.62
N ALA A 19 -11.41 8.39 8.85
CA ALA A 19 -11.28 8.51 7.40
C ALA A 19 -9.86 8.88 6.89
N ASP A 20 -8.86 8.85 7.77
CA ASP A 20 -7.49 9.27 7.50
C ASP A 20 -6.61 8.11 7.02
N ARG A 21 -5.42 8.41 6.49
CA ARG A 21 -4.48 7.38 6.02
C ARG A 21 -4.19 6.39 7.16
N PRO A 22 -4.34 5.08 6.93
CA PRO A 22 -3.98 4.09 7.94
C PRO A 22 -2.47 4.16 8.22
N THR A 23 -2.10 4.37 9.49
CA THR A 23 -0.69 4.43 9.95
C THR A 23 -0.42 3.37 11.02
N PRO A 24 -0.25 2.09 10.64
CA PRO A 24 0.15 1.06 11.58
C PRO A 24 1.55 1.35 12.16
N ASP A 25 1.73 1.08 13.45
CA ASP A 25 3.05 1.10 14.08
C ASP A 25 3.83 -0.19 13.71
N TYR A 26 4.49 -0.15 12.56
CA TYR A 26 5.23 -1.30 12.02
C TYR A 26 6.40 -1.74 12.91
N ILE A 27 7.01 -0.82 13.64
CA ILE A 27 8.12 -1.14 14.56
C ILE A 27 7.57 -2.00 15.69
N ARG A 28 6.48 -1.55 16.31
CA ARG A 28 5.83 -2.29 17.40
C ARG A 28 5.27 -3.63 16.92
N LEU A 29 4.67 -3.68 15.73
CA LEU A 29 4.19 -4.93 15.12
C LEU A 29 5.33 -5.92 14.87
N HIS A 30 6.46 -5.45 14.32
CA HIS A 30 7.65 -6.27 14.12
C HIS A 30 8.21 -6.75 15.47
N ASP A 31 8.40 -5.86 16.43
CA ASP A 31 8.95 -6.24 17.73
C ASP A 31 8.06 -7.26 18.42
N LEU A 32 6.73 -7.10 18.33
CA LEU A 32 5.80 -8.08 18.85
C LEU A 32 5.92 -9.43 18.13
N SER A 33 6.09 -9.44 16.81
CA SER A 33 6.36 -10.67 16.04
C SER A 33 7.67 -11.35 16.46
N ARG A 34 8.73 -10.58 16.73
CA ARG A 34 10.01 -11.12 17.23
C ARG A 34 9.84 -11.77 18.60
N HIS A 35 9.23 -11.07 19.55
CA HIS A 35 8.87 -11.65 20.85
C HIS A 35 7.94 -12.85 20.68
N ALA A 36 7.08 -12.80 19.66
CA ALA A 36 6.16 -13.87 19.36
C ALA A 36 6.94 -15.16 19.10
N ILE A 37 7.90 -15.09 18.18
CA ILE A 37 8.76 -16.22 17.79
C ILE A 37 9.55 -16.76 18.99
N HIS A 38 10.21 -15.90 19.78
CA HIS A 38 11.05 -16.34 20.90
C HIS A 38 10.29 -17.09 21.99
N VAL A 39 9.08 -16.64 22.35
CA VAL A 39 8.28 -17.36 23.37
C VAL A 39 7.73 -18.67 22.81
N SER A 40 7.45 -18.76 21.50
CA SER A 40 7.09 -20.03 20.85
C SER A 40 8.22 -21.05 20.98
N GLU A 41 9.44 -20.62 20.63
CA GLU A 41 10.65 -21.43 20.74
C GLU A 41 10.89 -21.86 22.20
N THR A 42 10.75 -20.94 23.14
CA THR A 42 10.92 -21.23 24.58
C THR A 42 9.89 -22.26 25.08
N LEU A 43 8.64 -22.16 24.65
CA LEU A 43 7.58 -23.13 25.03
C LEU A 43 7.80 -24.50 24.39
N GLU A 44 8.32 -24.54 23.16
CA GLU A 44 8.68 -25.77 22.48
C GLU A 44 9.85 -26.46 23.18
N LEU A 45 10.90 -25.71 23.52
CA LEU A 45 12.02 -26.20 24.32
C LEU A 45 11.56 -26.71 25.70
N ALA A 46 10.67 -25.99 26.38
CA ALA A 46 10.13 -26.41 27.67
C ALA A 46 9.33 -27.71 27.55
N THR A 47 8.53 -27.87 26.49
CA THR A 47 7.77 -29.09 26.21
C THR A 47 8.72 -30.27 25.95
N ASN A 48 9.72 -30.10 25.09
CA ASN A 48 10.72 -31.13 24.79
C ASN A 48 11.53 -31.52 26.03
N THR A 49 11.84 -30.55 26.89
CA THR A 49 12.57 -30.78 28.13
C THR A 49 11.75 -31.63 29.11
N ILE A 50 10.46 -31.31 29.31
CA ILE A 50 9.63 -32.11 30.22
C ILE A 50 9.35 -33.52 29.67
N ASP A 51 9.24 -33.67 28.35
CA ASP A 51 9.15 -34.98 27.69
C ASP A 51 10.41 -35.82 27.92
N ALA A 52 11.59 -35.21 27.81
CA ALA A 52 12.86 -35.87 28.11
C ALA A 52 12.99 -36.26 29.59
N ILE A 53 12.55 -35.40 30.52
CA ILE A 53 12.54 -35.70 31.96
C ILE A 53 11.61 -36.88 32.26
N LEU A 54 10.40 -36.89 31.69
CA LEU A 54 9.45 -38.01 31.84
C LEU A 54 10.01 -39.32 31.27
N ALA A 55 10.68 -39.26 30.12
CA ALA A 55 11.32 -40.43 29.51
C ALA A 55 12.57 -40.91 30.27
N HIS A 56 13.30 -40.03 30.95
CA HIS A 56 14.38 -40.42 31.85
C HIS A 56 13.84 -41.07 33.12
N ARG A 57 12.78 -40.51 33.69
CA ARG A 57 12.10 -41.07 34.86
C ARG A 57 11.59 -42.48 34.58
N SER A 58 10.91 -42.73 33.47
CA SER A 58 10.40 -44.07 33.14
C SER A 58 11.52 -45.12 33.04
N ARG A 59 12.72 -44.70 32.61
CA ARG A 59 13.92 -45.55 32.62
C ARG A 59 14.42 -45.81 34.04
N VAL A 60 14.50 -44.80 34.90
CA VAL A 60 14.99 -44.94 36.29
C VAL A 60 14.02 -45.75 37.15
N ALA A 61 12.71 -45.57 36.98
CA ALA A 61 11.67 -46.31 37.71
C ALA A 61 11.68 -47.83 37.42
N SER A 62 12.35 -48.27 36.35
CA SER A 62 12.54 -49.70 36.04
C SER A 62 13.66 -50.36 36.85
N LEU A 63 14.47 -49.58 37.58
CA LEU A 63 15.54 -50.08 38.45
C LEU A 63 14.98 -50.40 39.86
N PRO A 64 15.55 -51.40 40.58
CA PRO A 64 15.10 -51.73 41.94
C PRO A 64 15.33 -50.55 42.90
N ALA A 65 14.26 -50.03 43.50
CA ALA A 65 14.34 -48.91 44.43
C ALA A 65 14.87 -49.35 45.81
N THR A 66 16.03 -48.83 46.21
CA THR A 66 16.67 -49.11 47.51
C THR A 66 16.23 -48.09 48.58
N GLY A 67 15.01 -48.22 49.13
CA GLY A 67 14.58 -47.48 50.32
C GLY A 67 13.15 -46.89 50.26
N ALA A 68 12.41 -46.99 51.38
CA ALA A 68 11.00 -46.57 51.47
C ALA A 68 10.78 -45.07 51.17
N GLY A 69 11.68 -44.18 51.63
CA GLY A 69 11.55 -42.74 51.38
C GLY A 69 11.78 -42.32 49.91
N LEU A 70 12.49 -43.13 49.13
CA LEU A 70 12.70 -42.88 47.69
C LEU A 70 11.43 -43.19 46.88
N GLN A 71 10.67 -44.22 47.27
CA GLN A 71 9.42 -44.60 46.60
C GLN A 71 8.32 -43.54 46.76
N ASP A 72 8.16 -42.98 47.96
CA ASP A 72 7.16 -41.94 48.21
C ASP A 72 7.46 -40.64 47.44
N ALA A 73 8.74 -40.25 47.38
CA ALA A 73 9.19 -39.10 46.60
C ALA A 73 8.96 -39.34 45.09
N GLU A 74 9.25 -40.54 44.60
CA GLU A 74 9.09 -40.91 43.19
C GLU A 74 7.61 -40.97 42.75
N ALA A 75 6.72 -41.40 43.65
CA ALA A 75 5.27 -41.38 43.43
C ALA A 75 4.70 -39.95 43.40
N SER A 76 5.13 -39.08 44.34
CA SER A 76 4.71 -37.68 44.40
C SER A 76 5.13 -36.89 43.15
N VAL A 77 6.38 -37.06 42.71
CA VAL A 77 6.92 -36.49 41.47
C VAL A 77 6.16 -37.06 40.26
N GLY A 78 5.86 -38.36 40.28
CA GLY A 78 5.13 -39.04 39.21
C GLY A 78 3.75 -38.52 38.89
N ASN A 79 3.04 -38.02 39.90
CA ASN A 79 1.70 -37.47 39.71
C ASN A 79 1.72 -35.99 39.29
N ARG A 80 2.82 -35.26 39.56
CA ARG A 80 2.92 -33.81 39.30
C ARG A 80 3.51 -33.47 37.93
N LEU A 81 4.49 -34.22 37.44
CA LEU A 81 5.12 -33.93 36.13
C LEU A 81 4.13 -33.99 34.95
N PRO A 82 3.23 -34.98 34.85
CA PRO A 82 2.23 -35.01 33.79
C PRO A 82 1.33 -33.77 33.79
N PHE A 83 0.95 -33.26 34.96
CA PHE A 83 0.19 -32.01 35.06
C PHE A 83 0.95 -30.82 34.45
N TYR A 84 2.25 -30.68 34.76
CA TYR A 84 3.07 -29.62 34.17
C TYR A 84 3.28 -29.80 32.66
N GLN A 85 3.37 -31.06 32.19
CA GLN A 85 3.46 -31.37 30.76
C GLN A 85 2.19 -30.94 30.02
N ASP A 86 1.02 -31.28 30.54
CA ASP A 86 -0.27 -30.88 29.96
C ASP A 86 -0.44 -29.36 29.96
N MET A 87 -0.02 -28.69 31.04
CA MET A 87 -0.03 -27.23 31.12
C MET A 87 0.89 -26.60 30.07
N LEU A 88 2.13 -27.06 29.93
CA LEU A 88 3.09 -26.56 28.93
C LEU A 88 2.58 -26.80 27.51
N ARG A 89 2.02 -27.98 27.24
CA ARG A 89 1.42 -28.30 25.94
C ARG A 89 0.22 -27.41 25.62
N SER A 90 -0.65 -27.16 26.60
CA SER A 90 -1.78 -26.23 26.46
C SER A 90 -1.31 -24.81 26.16
N LEU A 91 -0.29 -24.33 26.88
CA LEU A 91 0.31 -23.01 26.64
C LEU A 91 0.92 -22.93 25.25
N ARG A 92 1.67 -23.95 24.80
CA ARG A 92 2.26 -24.02 23.46
C ARG A 92 1.19 -23.93 22.37
N LEU A 93 0.09 -24.68 22.49
CA LEU A 93 -1.00 -24.65 21.51
C LEU A 93 -1.69 -23.28 21.44
N ARG A 94 -2.02 -22.70 22.60
CA ARG A 94 -2.62 -21.35 22.67
C ARG A 94 -1.68 -20.30 22.09
N TYR A 95 -0.41 -20.46 22.35
CA TYR A 95 0.61 -19.54 21.88
C TYR A 95 0.80 -19.62 20.36
N ALA A 96 0.86 -20.83 19.80
CA ALA A 96 0.89 -21.04 18.35
C ALA A 96 -0.31 -20.36 17.67
N SER A 97 -1.52 -20.58 18.17
CA SER A 97 -2.73 -19.93 17.65
C SER A 97 -2.65 -18.40 17.72
N ASN A 98 -2.15 -17.83 18.82
CA ASN A 98 -1.98 -16.39 18.94
C ASN A 98 -0.89 -15.83 18.03
N ARG A 99 0.18 -16.59 17.77
CA ARG A 99 1.23 -16.21 16.82
C ARG A 99 0.67 -16.14 15.40
N ASP A 100 -0.11 -17.14 15.00
CA ASP A 100 -0.72 -17.19 13.66
C ASP A 100 -1.72 -16.04 13.47
N ARG A 101 -2.50 -15.71 14.52
CA ARG A 101 -3.37 -14.52 14.52
C ARG A 101 -2.59 -13.22 14.37
N LEU A 102 -1.50 -13.05 15.12
CA LEU A 102 -0.64 -11.86 15.02
C LEU A 102 -0.08 -11.71 13.60
N GLN A 103 0.35 -12.80 12.97
CA GLN A 103 0.84 -12.77 11.59
C GLN A 103 -0.24 -12.30 10.62
N ASN A 104 -1.45 -12.85 10.73
CA ASN A 104 -2.59 -12.43 9.91
C ASN A 104 -2.96 -10.94 10.11
N GLU A 105 -2.90 -10.44 11.34
CA GLU A 105 -3.13 -9.01 11.62
C GLU A 105 -2.05 -8.11 11.00
N ILE A 106 -0.77 -8.52 11.04
CA ILE A 106 0.33 -7.79 10.41
C ILE A 106 0.14 -7.74 8.89
N GLU A 107 -0.18 -8.88 8.26
CA GLU A 107 -0.46 -8.96 6.82
C GLU A 107 -1.64 -8.06 6.43
N LEU A 108 -2.73 -8.09 7.21
CA LEU A 108 -3.87 -7.23 7.01
C LEU A 108 -3.49 -5.74 7.10
N ALA A 109 -2.66 -5.34 8.06
CA ALA A 109 -2.20 -3.97 8.19
C ALA A 109 -1.43 -3.49 6.93
N PHE A 110 -0.52 -4.31 6.41
CA PHE A 110 0.19 -4.03 5.16
C PHE A 110 -0.77 -3.93 3.96
N ASN A 111 -1.70 -4.88 3.84
CA ASN A 111 -2.67 -4.90 2.74
C ASN A 111 -3.59 -3.68 2.75
N ILE A 112 -4.01 -3.21 3.92
CA ILE A 112 -4.84 -2.00 4.06
C ILE A 112 -4.08 -0.77 3.57
N VAL A 113 -2.82 -0.60 3.96
CA VAL A 113 -1.99 0.54 3.51
C VAL A 113 -1.72 0.46 2.02
N ALA A 114 -1.39 -0.72 1.49
CA ALA A 114 -1.19 -0.91 0.05
C ALA A 114 -2.46 -0.59 -0.75
N LEU A 115 -3.63 -1.02 -0.27
CA LEU A 115 -4.91 -0.70 -0.90
C LEU A 115 -5.22 0.81 -0.85
N TYR A 116 -4.89 1.47 0.26
CA TYR A 116 -5.03 2.93 0.37
C TYR A 116 -4.15 3.65 -0.65
N ASP A 117 -2.85 3.32 -0.70
CA ASP A 117 -1.89 3.94 -1.62
C ASP A 117 -2.28 3.68 -3.09
N ALA A 118 -2.79 2.48 -3.41
CA ALA A 118 -3.32 2.15 -4.73
C ALA A 118 -4.54 3.02 -5.10
N ARG A 119 -5.46 3.28 -4.17
CA ARG A 119 -6.61 4.16 -4.41
C ARG A 119 -6.17 5.60 -4.68
N ILE A 120 -5.24 6.12 -3.88
CA ILE A 120 -4.69 7.47 -4.10
C ILE A 120 -4.00 7.56 -5.46
N SER A 121 -3.21 6.55 -5.85
CA SER A 121 -2.58 6.49 -7.18
C SER A 121 -3.60 6.50 -8.31
N LEU A 122 -4.71 5.76 -8.16
CA LEU A 122 -5.81 5.77 -9.14
C LEU A 122 -6.47 7.15 -9.24
N ASP A 123 -6.69 7.81 -8.12
CA ASP A 123 -7.31 9.15 -8.12
C ASP A 123 -6.38 10.21 -8.70
N ILE A 124 -5.07 10.14 -8.42
CA ILE A 124 -4.05 10.95 -9.11
C ILE A 124 -4.06 10.65 -10.61
N GLY A 125 -4.12 9.37 -11.01
CA GLY A 125 -4.18 8.98 -12.42
C GLY A 125 -5.42 9.53 -13.13
N ARG A 126 -6.58 9.52 -12.47
CA ARG A 126 -7.81 10.12 -13.00
C ARG A 126 -7.72 11.64 -13.11
N ALA A 127 -7.19 12.31 -12.09
CA ALA A 127 -6.96 13.75 -12.11
C ALA A 127 -5.99 14.14 -13.24
N ALA A 128 -4.87 13.43 -13.37
CA ALA A 128 -3.90 13.62 -14.45
C ALA A 128 -4.50 13.34 -15.83
N GLN A 129 -5.39 12.35 -15.95
CA GLN A 129 -6.12 12.08 -17.21
C GLN A 129 -7.05 13.24 -17.56
N ALA A 130 -7.79 13.79 -16.59
CA ALA A 130 -8.66 14.94 -16.80
C ALA A 130 -7.85 16.20 -17.19
N ASP A 131 -6.74 16.45 -16.50
CA ASP A 131 -5.81 17.53 -16.82
C ASP A 131 -5.19 17.35 -18.22
N GLY A 132 -4.84 16.11 -18.59
CA GLY A 132 -4.36 15.77 -19.92
C GLY A 132 -5.39 16.02 -21.01
N ALA A 133 -6.68 15.79 -20.74
CA ALA A 133 -7.76 16.14 -21.65
C ALA A 133 -7.87 17.66 -21.84
N ALA A 134 -7.81 18.44 -20.76
CA ALA A 134 -7.80 19.90 -20.83
C ALA A 134 -6.58 20.44 -21.59
N MET A 135 -5.39 19.87 -21.34
CA MET A 135 -4.15 20.23 -22.03
C MET A 135 -4.24 19.96 -23.53
N ARG A 136 -4.84 18.82 -23.94
CA ARG A 136 -5.10 18.52 -25.35
C ARG A 136 -6.03 19.55 -26.00
N THR A 137 -7.06 20.01 -25.31
CA THR A 137 -7.95 21.05 -25.82
C THR A 137 -7.21 22.37 -26.03
N ILE A 138 -6.39 22.81 -25.06
CA ILE A 138 -5.58 24.03 -25.20
C ILE A 138 -4.61 23.90 -26.38
N ALA A 139 -3.93 22.76 -26.49
CA ALA A 139 -3.01 22.48 -27.60
C ALA A 139 -3.72 22.53 -28.96
N PHE A 140 -4.94 22.00 -29.06
CA PHE A 140 -5.75 22.11 -30.27
C PHE A 140 -6.09 23.56 -30.63
N VAL A 141 -6.49 24.36 -29.64
CA VAL A 141 -6.79 25.79 -29.84
C VAL A 141 -5.52 26.53 -30.30
N THR A 142 -4.37 26.34 -29.65
CA THR A 142 -3.14 27.01 -30.07
C THR A 142 -2.71 26.59 -31.47
N LEU A 143 -2.83 25.30 -31.83
CA LEU A 143 -2.54 24.78 -33.17
C LEU A 143 -3.42 25.43 -34.25
N ALA A 144 -4.68 25.73 -33.94
CA ALA A 144 -5.59 26.40 -34.87
C ALA A 144 -5.30 27.90 -35.03
N PHE A 145 -5.05 28.61 -33.92
CA PHE A 145 -4.92 30.08 -33.93
C PHE A 145 -3.50 30.57 -34.24
N LEU A 146 -2.45 29.87 -33.84
CA LEU A 146 -1.06 30.30 -34.04
C LEU A 146 -0.68 30.49 -35.53
N PRO A 147 -0.89 29.52 -36.45
CA PRO A 147 -0.57 29.71 -37.86
C PRO A 147 -1.44 30.80 -38.51
N ALA A 148 -2.73 30.84 -38.17
CA ALA A 148 -3.66 31.84 -38.72
C ALA A 148 -3.29 33.26 -38.28
N THR A 149 -2.90 33.46 -37.02
CA THR A 149 -2.46 34.76 -36.50
C THR A 149 -1.11 35.18 -37.08
N PHE A 150 -0.17 34.26 -37.26
CA PHE A 150 1.10 34.52 -37.94
C PHE A 150 0.90 35.03 -39.38
N VAL A 151 0.06 34.33 -40.17
CA VAL A 151 -0.27 34.74 -41.54
C VAL A 151 -1.01 36.08 -41.53
N CYS A 152 -1.96 36.29 -40.60
CA CYS A 152 -2.65 37.57 -40.44
C CYS A 152 -1.66 38.72 -40.19
N ALA A 153 -0.69 38.57 -39.28
CA ALA A 153 0.29 39.60 -38.97
C ALA A 153 1.14 40.02 -40.19
N ILE A 154 1.55 39.05 -41.03
CA ILE A 154 2.31 39.33 -42.27
C ILE A 154 1.47 40.14 -43.25
N PHE A 155 0.18 39.81 -43.40
CA PHE A 155 -0.69 40.40 -44.42
C PHE A 155 -1.47 41.64 -43.94
N SER A 156 -1.55 41.88 -42.63
CA SER A 156 -2.36 42.96 -42.02
C SER A 156 -1.95 44.36 -42.49
N MET A 157 -0.68 44.60 -42.79
CA MET A 157 -0.22 45.92 -43.27
C MET A 157 -0.43 46.12 -44.78
N SER A 158 -0.62 45.05 -45.55
CA SER A 158 -0.68 45.14 -47.02
C SER A 158 -2.10 45.27 -47.58
N PHE A 159 -3.13 44.84 -46.83
CA PHE A 159 -4.50 44.76 -47.36
C PHE A 159 -5.47 45.81 -46.81
N PHE A 160 -5.16 46.46 -45.69
CA PHE A 160 -6.00 47.48 -45.09
C PHE A 160 -5.37 48.86 -45.29
N ASN A 161 -6.04 49.73 -46.04
CA ASN A 161 -5.61 51.11 -46.24
C ASN A 161 -6.69 52.07 -45.73
N TYR A 162 -6.29 53.04 -44.90
CA TYR A 162 -7.19 54.04 -44.35
C TYR A 162 -7.14 55.29 -45.22
N ASP A 163 -8.25 55.63 -45.86
CA ASP A 163 -8.35 56.85 -46.65
C ASP A 163 -8.78 58.02 -45.75
N ALA A 164 -7.82 58.89 -45.45
CA ALA A 164 -8.02 60.06 -44.59
C ALA A 164 -8.98 61.10 -45.17
N SER A 165 -9.27 61.06 -46.47
CA SER A 165 -10.15 62.02 -47.15
C SER A 165 -11.63 61.63 -47.13
N SER A 166 -11.94 60.34 -47.10
CA SER A 166 -13.30 59.80 -47.04
C SER A 166 -13.68 59.22 -45.68
N ALA A 167 -12.72 59.15 -44.74
CA ALA A 167 -12.87 58.56 -43.40
C ALA A 167 -13.35 57.09 -43.41
N LEU A 168 -13.09 56.36 -44.50
CA LEU A 168 -13.48 54.97 -44.68
C LEU A 168 -12.26 54.04 -44.73
N TRP A 169 -12.42 52.83 -44.19
CA TRP A 169 -11.45 51.75 -44.34
C TRP A 169 -11.66 51.05 -45.68
N LEU A 170 -10.67 51.10 -46.58
CA LEU A 170 -10.70 50.35 -47.84
C LEU A 170 -9.98 49.02 -47.67
N VAL A 171 -10.70 47.94 -47.97
CA VAL A 171 -10.14 46.58 -48.05
C VAL A 171 -9.67 46.33 -49.49
N SER A 172 -8.44 45.87 -49.65
CA SER A 172 -7.89 45.51 -50.96
C SER A 172 -8.69 44.35 -51.61
N PRO A 173 -8.98 44.41 -52.92
CA PRO A 173 -9.66 43.32 -53.64
C PRO A 173 -8.86 42.01 -53.64
N ASP A 174 -7.56 42.04 -53.34
CA ASP A 174 -6.70 40.86 -53.21
C ASP A 174 -6.79 40.15 -51.85
N PHE A 175 -7.71 40.57 -50.96
CA PHE A 175 -7.91 39.96 -49.64
C PHE A 175 -8.17 38.44 -49.69
N TRP A 176 -8.67 37.90 -50.80
CA TRP A 176 -8.84 36.46 -50.99
C TRP A 176 -7.53 35.65 -50.83
N ARG A 177 -6.37 36.26 -51.13
CA ARG A 177 -5.05 35.63 -51.03
C ARG A 177 -4.67 35.28 -49.59
N TYR A 178 -5.21 36.01 -48.60
CA TYR A 178 -5.05 35.67 -47.19
C TYR A 178 -5.60 34.27 -46.89
N TRP A 179 -6.84 33.99 -47.30
CA TRP A 179 -7.48 32.69 -47.10
C TRP A 179 -6.78 31.56 -47.86
N ALA A 180 -6.26 31.87 -49.06
CA ALA A 180 -5.51 30.91 -49.87
C ALA A 180 -4.19 30.44 -49.22
N VAL A 181 -3.61 31.23 -48.30
CA VAL A 181 -2.38 30.88 -47.57
C VAL A 181 -2.66 30.41 -46.14
N ALA A 182 -3.56 31.10 -45.43
CA ALA A 182 -3.86 30.80 -44.02
C ALA A 182 -4.45 29.39 -43.83
N VAL A 183 -5.37 28.97 -44.71
CA VAL A 183 -6.03 27.66 -44.59
C VAL A 183 -5.04 26.50 -44.81
N PRO A 184 -4.25 26.45 -45.90
CA PRO A 184 -3.28 25.38 -46.10
C PRO A 184 -2.23 25.30 -44.99
N VAL A 185 -1.71 26.43 -44.49
CA VAL A 185 -0.71 26.45 -43.42
C VAL A 185 -1.28 25.87 -42.12
N THR A 186 -2.54 26.22 -41.79
CA THR A 186 -3.24 25.68 -40.62
C THR A 186 -3.53 24.19 -40.75
N VAL A 187 -3.93 23.72 -41.94
CA VAL A 187 -4.13 22.29 -42.22
C VAL A 187 -2.81 21.53 -42.15
N CYS A 188 -1.72 22.04 -42.73
CA CYS A 188 -0.41 21.41 -42.67
C CYS A 188 0.11 21.28 -41.23
N THR A 189 -0.06 22.32 -40.41
CA THR A 189 0.31 22.26 -38.98
C THR A 189 -0.54 21.26 -38.21
N ALA A 190 -1.85 21.18 -38.50
CA ALA A 190 -2.73 20.15 -37.93
C ALA A 190 -2.34 18.71 -38.33
N LEU A 191 -2.03 18.48 -39.61
CA LEU A 191 -1.60 17.18 -40.12
C LEU A 191 -0.25 16.73 -39.54
N LEU A 192 0.70 17.66 -39.38
CA LEU A 192 1.98 17.37 -38.74
C LEU A 192 1.82 16.95 -37.28
N TRP A 193 0.89 17.56 -36.56
CA TRP A 193 0.57 17.18 -35.18
C TRP A 193 -0.13 15.82 -35.10
N LEU A 194 -1.05 15.51 -36.02
CA LEU A 194 -1.71 14.20 -36.07
C LEU A 194 -0.78 13.05 -36.48
N ALA A 195 0.27 13.35 -37.23
CA ALA A 195 1.26 12.37 -37.67
C ALA A 195 2.34 12.07 -36.61
N TRP A 196 2.43 12.90 -35.56
CA TRP A 196 3.37 12.75 -34.45
C TRP A 196 2.73 11.96 -33.29
#